data_AF-A0A0R1ZM39-F1
#
_entry.id   AF-A0A0R1ZM39-F1
#
_cell.length_a   1.000
_cell.length_b   1.000
_cell.length_c   1.000
_cell.angle_alpha   90.00
_cell.angle_beta   90.00
_cell.angle_gamma   90.00
#
_symmetry.space_group_name_H-M   'P 1'
#
loop_
_entity.id
_entity.type
_entity.pdbx_description
1 polymer ?
#
loop_
_entity_poly.entity_id
_entity_poly.type
_entity_poly.pdbx_seq_one_letter_code
_entity_poly.pdbx_strand_id
1 'polypeptide(L)'
;MEKSYTRILNSLAVALGALLMPLVNLGPGSTSWGMHLLALIALAIVLAAMNMHWQEKWLLVAAAILAIIGSAGNWTLLPLAAAQVLLALLINTQDMQTPLRATSMIAQSAFLQVLITMAGSQIITRTFLFQLLFTTVPFIIAAWGSELPLPLTAILVVGVGVAGYFTQTLTLLVTLLIIIWALLPVRVYSRMPAWYWTGAVPIIGFLLHLTILHG
;
A
#
# COMPACT_ATOMS: atom_id res chain seq x y z
N MET A 1 18.99 -7.15 14.99
CA MET A 1 18.04 -8.24 14.69
C MET A 1 16.62 -7.73 14.86
N GLU A 2 15.84 -7.70 13.78
CA GLU A 2 14.43 -7.32 13.81
C GLU A 2 13.61 -8.39 14.58
N LYS A 3 12.66 -7.96 15.43
CA LYS A 3 11.90 -8.88 16.30
C LYS A 3 10.90 -9.69 15.46
N SER A 4 10.60 -10.93 15.87
CA SER A 4 9.67 -11.80 15.13
C SER A 4 8.30 -11.14 14.87
N TYR A 5 7.76 -10.42 15.86
CA TYR A 5 6.47 -9.75 15.70
C TYR A 5 6.48 -8.62 14.66
N THR A 6 7.58 -7.87 14.49
CA THR A 6 7.62 -6.75 13.51
C THR A 6 7.60 -7.28 12.09
N ARG A 7 8.21 -8.45 11.83
CA ARG A 7 8.14 -9.14 10.54
C ARG A 7 6.71 -9.53 10.18
N ILE A 8 5.98 -10.08 11.16
CA ILE A 8 4.56 -10.43 11.00
C ILE A 8 3.73 -9.18 10.71
N LEU A 9 3.92 -8.11 11.48
CA LEU A 9 3.19 -6.85 11.27
C LEU A 9 3.53 -6.20 9.92
N ASN A 10 4.78 -6.24 9.48
CA ASN A 10 5.18 -5.74 8.15
C ASN A 10 4.47 -6.52 7.04
N SER A 11 4.46 -7.86 7.13
CA SER A 11 3.75 -8.72 6.19
C SER A 11 2.26 -8.45 6.18
N LEU A 12 1.63 -8.32 7.35
CA LEU A 12 0.20 -8.01 7.44
C LEU A 12 -0.12 -6.62 6.87
N ALA A 13 0.71 -5.62 7.15
CA ALA A 13 0.51 -4.27 6.64
C ALA A 13 0.56 -4.22 5.10
N VAL A 14 1.51 -4.92 4.47
CA VAL A 14 1.60 -5.00 3.00
C VAL A 14 0.43 -5.80 2.43
N ALA A 15 0.06 -6.94 3.03
CA ALA A 15 -1.06 -7.76 2.57
C ALA A 15 -2.39 -7.00 2.65
N LEU A 16 -2.69 -6.38 3.79
CA LEU A 16 -3.88 -5.55 3.98
C LEU A 16 -3.87 -4.35 3.04
N GLY A 17 -2.71 -3.68 2.92
CA GLY A 17 -2.50 -2.59 1.98
C GLY A 17 -2.82 -2.99 0.55
N ALA A 18 -2.35 -4.15 0.09
CA ALA A 18 -2.56 -4.62 -1.28
C ALA A 18 -3.99 -5.10 -1.56
N LEU A 19 -4.63 -5.77 -0.60
CA LEU A 19 -5.85 -6.55 -0.84
C LEU A 19 -7.14 -5.83 -0.42
N LEU A 20 -7.11 -5.03 0.64
CA LEU A 20 -8.33 -4.60 1.30
C LEU A 20 -9.22 -3.76 0.38
N MET A 21 -8.69 -2.70 -0.22
CA MET A 21 -9.48 -1.81 -1.07
C MET A 21 -9.93 -2.45 -2.39
N PRO A 22 -9.08 -3.19 -3.13
CA PRO A 22 -9.54 -3.91 -4.32
C PRO A 22 -10.68 -4.88 -4.00
N LEU A 23 -10.58 -5.66 -2.92
CA LEU A 23 -11.62 -6.63 -2.58
C LEU A 23 -12.93 -5.97 -2.15
N VAL A 24 -12.86 -4.86 -1.41
CA VAL A 24 -14.04 -4.07 -1.01
C VAL A 24 -14.73 -3.46 -2.24
N ASN A 25 -13.96 -2.88 -3.16
CA ASN A 25 -14.50 -2.21 -4.34
C ASN A 25 -14.98 -3.17 -5.44
N LEU A 26 -14.39 -4.37 -5.54
CA LEU A 26 -14.73 -5.34 -6.57
C LEU A 26 -16.09 -6.00 -6.33
N GLY A 27 -16.51 -6.16 -5.07
CA GLY A 27 -17.84 -6.66 -4.70
C GLY A 27 -18.13 -8.11 -5.17
N PRO A 28 -19.03 -8.85 -4.49
CA PRO A 28 -19.34 -10.23 -4.86
C PRO A 28 -20.12 -10.37 -6.19
N GLY A 29 -20.75 -9.30 -6.68
CA GLY A 29 -21.62 -9.34 -7.87
C GLY A 29 -21.00 -8.84 -9.18
N SER A 30 -19.92 -8.06 -9.13
CA SER A 30 -19.30 -7.41 -10.31
C SER A 30 -17.97 -8.01 -10.73
N THR A 31 -17.46 -9.00 -10.00
CA THR A 31 -16.11 -9.56 -10.23
C THR A 31 -16.21 -10.87 -10.99
N SER A 32 -15.64 -10.92 -12.20
CA SER A 32 -15.29 -12.21 -12.81
C SER A 32 -14.11 -12.78 -12.02
N TRP A 33 -14.37 -13.73 -11.12
CA TRP A 33 -13.35 -14.48 -10.36
C TRP A 33 -12.54 -15.39 -11.29
N GLY A 34 -11.76 -14.76 -12.16
CA GLY A 34 -10.91 -15.44 -13.13
C GLY A 34 -9.60 -15.88 -12.52
N MET A 35 -8.97 -16.87 -13.17
CA MET A 35 -7.67 -17.41 -12.76
C MET A 35 -6.58 -16.33 -12.65
N HIS A 36 -6.61 -15.31 -13.51
CA HIS A 36 -5.65 -14.19 -13.49
C HIS A 36 -5.78 -13.33 -12.22
N LEU A 37 -7.00 -13.00 -11.81
CA LEU A 37 -7.25 -12.22 -10.59
C LEU A 37 -6.80 -12.99 -9.35
N LEU A 38 -7.15 -14.28 -9.27
CA LEU A 38 -6.71 -15.16 -8.18
C LEU A 38 -5.19 -15.28 -8.11
N ALA A 39 -4.51 -15.36 -9.26
CA ALA A 39 -3.05 -15.40 -9.31
C ALA A 39 -2.42 -14.09 -8.80
N LEU A 40 -3.01 -12.92 -9.09
CA LEU A 40 -2.52 -11.63 -8.57
C LEU A 40 -2.82 -11.43 -7.08
N ILE A 41 -3.95 -11.93 -6.59
CA ILE A 41 -4.23 -11.97 -5.14
C ILE A 41 -3.20 -12.86 -4.44
N ALA A 42 -2.95 -14.06 -4.97
CA ALA A 42 -1.92 -14.96 -4.45
C ALA A 42 -0.52 -14.32 -4.51
N LEU A 43 -0.20 -13.60 -5.60
CA LEU A 43 1.05 -12.85 -5.73
C LEU A 43 1.19 -11.83 -4.60
N ALA A 44 0.17 -11.03 -4.33
CA ALA A 44 0.20 -10.05 -3.24
C ALA A 44 0.45 -10.71 -1.87
N ILE A 45 -0.17 -11.86 -1.61
CA ILE A 45 0.05 -12.63 -0.38
C ILE A 45 1.49 -13.17 -0.31
N VAL A 46 2.01 -13.73 -1.40
CA VAL A 46 3.38 -14.26 -1.45
C VAL A 46 4.41 -13.15 -1.24
N LEU A 47 4.25 -12.00 -1.91
CA LEU A 47 5.15 -10.85 -1.76
C LEU A 47 5.08 -10.27 -0.34
N ALA A 48 3.90 -10.22 0.26
CA ALA A 48 3.74 -9.85 1.66
C ALA A 48 4.48 -10.83 2.58
N ALA A 49 4.29 -12.14 2.38
CA ALA A 49 4.93 -13.20 3.17
C ALA A 49 6.46 -13.18 3.08
N MET A 50 7.06 -12.65 2.00
CA MET A 50 8.51 -12.48 1.92
C MET A 50 9.06 -11.59 3.05
N ASN A 51 8.27 -10.64 3.57
CA ASN A 51 8.65 -9.82 4.74
C ASN A 51 8.81 -10.62 6.04
N MET A 52 8.35 -11.88 6.07
CA MET A 52 8.58 -12.79 7.20
C MET A 52 9.98 -13.41 7.19
N HIS A 53 10.76 -13.24 6.10
CA HIS A 53 12.06 -13.90 5.88
C HIS A 53 11.98 -15.44 5.94
N TRP A 54 10.83 -16.00 5.58
CA TRP A 54 10.59 -17.44 5.59
C TRP A 54 10.72 -18.00 4.16
N GLN A 55 11.66 -18.91 3.93
CA GLN A 55 11.83 -19.60 2.64
C GLN A 55 11.88 -18.64 1.42
N GLU A 56 12.60 -17.52 1.55
CA GLU A 56 12.59 -16.41 0.58
C GLU A 56 12.81 -16.84 -0.88
N LYS A 57 13.73 -17.78 -1.11
CA LYS A 57 14.03 -18.30 -2.47
C LYS A 57 12.81 -18.96 -3.10
N TRP A 58 12.07 -19.77 -2.34
CA TRP A 58 10.87 -20.45 -2.82
C TRP A 58 9.71 -19.48 -3.02
N LEU A 59 9.55 -18.52 -2.11
CA LEU A 59 8.54 -17.46 -2.26
C LEU A 59 8.81 -16.60 -3.50
N LEU A 60 10.08 -16.29 -3.80
CA LEU A 60 10.42 -15.53 -5.01
C LEU A 60 10.10 -16.31 -6.29
N VAL A 61 10.42 -17.60 -6.33
CA VAL A 61 10.06 -18.46 -7.47
C VAL A 61 8.54 -18.53 -7.65
N ALA A 62 7.81 -18.73 -6.55
CA ALA A 62 6.35 -18.72 -6.58
C ALA A 62 5.80 -17.36 -7.07
N ALA A 63 6.36 -16.24 -6.60
CA ALA A 63 5.96 -14.91 -7.02
C ALA A 63 6.21 -14.67 -8.52
N ALA A 64 7.35 -15.10 -9.05
CA ALA A 64 7.65 -15.00 -10.48
C ALA A 64 6.62 -15.79 -11.33
N ILE A 65 6.29 -17.02 -10.93
CA ILE A 65 5.28 -17.84 -11.62
C ILE A 65 3.91 -17.17 -11.56
N LEU A 66 3.49 -16.70 -10.38
CA LEU A 66 2.21 -16.03 -10.19
C LEU A 66 2.11 -14.71 -10.97
N ALA A 67 3.20 -13.96 -11.10
CA ALA A 67 3.25 -12.74 -11.90
C ALA A 67 3.00 -13.03 -13.40
N ILE A 68 3.58 -14.12 -13.92
CA ILE A 68 3.37 -14.56 -15.31
C ILE A 68 1.92 -15.00 -15.51
N ILE A 69 1.40 -15.87 -14.63
CA ILE A 69 0.02 -16.37 -14.73
C ILE A 69 -0.98 -15.22 -14.59
N GLY A 70 -0.78 -14.33 -13.62
CA GLY A 70 -1.65 -13.18 -13.36
C GLY A 70 -1.66 -12.16 -14.50
N SER A 71 -0.57 -12.04 -15.24
CA SER A 71 -0.44 -11.11 -16.37
C SER A 71 -0.73 -11.77 -17.73
N ALA A 72 -0.99 -13.08 -17.80
CA ALA A 72 -1.19 -13.79 -19.07
C ALA A 72 -2.39 -13.26 -19.87
N GLY A 73 -3.44 -12.81 -19.19
CA GLY A 73 -4.59 -12.18 -19.81
C GLY A 73 -4.39 -10.72 -20.22
N ASN A 74 -3.36 -10.05 -19.69
CA ASN A 74 -3.00 -8.68 -20.06
C ASN A 74 -1.50 -8.42 -19.84
N TRP A 75 -0.72 -8.58 -20.90
CA TRP A 75 0.75 -8.46 -20.87
C TRP A 75 1.23 -7.07 -20.46
N THR A 76 0.40 -6.03 -20.54
CA THR A 76 0.79 -4.68 -20.06
C THR A 76 0.97 -4.63 -18.54
N LEU A 77 0.40 -5.59 -17.80
CA LEU A 77 0.56 -5.70 -16.34
C LEU A 77 1.90 -6.33 -15.94
N LEU A 78 2.52 -7.09 -16.86
CA LEU A 78 3.72 -7.87 -16.56
C LEU A 78 4.91 -7.00 -16.10
N PRO A 79 5.23 -5.85 -16.72
CA PRO A 79 6.32 -5.00 -16.24
C PRO A 79 6.09 -4.51 -14.81
N LEU A 80 4.85 -4.16 -14.48
CA LEU A 80 4.48 -3.71 -13.14
C LEU A 80 4.56 -4.86 -12.13
N ALA A 81 4.06 -6.05 -12.46
CA ALA A 81 4.14 -7.24 -11.61
C ALA A 81 5.60 -7.67 -11.37
N ALA A 82 6.44 -7.67 -12.41
CA ALA A 82 7.87 -7.94 -12.30
C ALA A 82 8.57 -6.91 -11.41
N ALA A 83 8.24 -5.63 -11.55
CA ALA A 83 8.75 -4.58 -10.67
C ALA A 83 8.35 -4.81 -9.20
N GLN A 84 7.15 -5.34 -8.92
CA GLN A 84 6.74 -5.69 -7.55
C GLN A 84 7.57 -6.84 -6.97
N VAL A 85 7.91 -7.85 -7.78
CA VAL A 85 8.79 -8.95 -7.35
C VAL A 85 10.19 -8.43 -7.05
N LEU A 86 10.75 -7.57 -7.91
CA LEU A 86 12.06 -6.96 -7.71
C LEU A 86 12.08 -6.04 -6.47
N LEU A 87 11.03 -5.25 -6.27
CA LEU A 87 10.90 -4.40 -5.08
C LEU A 87 10.84 -5.25 -3.80
N ALA A 88 10.11 -6.37 -3.82
CA ALA A 88 10.06 -7.30 -2.69
C ALA A 88 11.45 -7.90 -2.39
N LEU A 89 12.19 -8.27 -3.43
CA LEU A 89 13.57 -8.75 -3.29
C LEU A 89 14.44 -7.66 -2.64
N LEU A 90 14.37 -6.41 -3.13
CA LEU A 90 15.15 -5.30 -2.58
C LEU A 90 14.82 -5.05 -1.11
N ILE A 91 13.54 -4.99 -0.74
CA ILE A 91 13.10 -4.77 0.65
C ILE A 91 13.66 -5.83 1.60
N ASN A 92 13.79 -7.08 1.15
CA ASN A 92 14.24 -8.18 2.01
C ASN A 92 15.77 -8.40 2.00
N THR A 93 16.46 -8.01 0.93
CA THR A 93 17.90 -8.26 0.76
C THR A 93 18.78 -7.06 1.12
N GLN A 94 18.25 -5.84 1.03
CA GLN A 94 19.00 -4.62 1.31
C GLN A 94 18.74 -4.14 2.74
N ASP A 95 19.81 -3.72 3.43
CA ASP A 95 19.70 -3.09 4.75
C ASP A 95 19.19 -1.65 4.58
N MET A 96 17.86 -1.50 4.54
CA MET A 96 17.20 -0.21 4.32
C MET A 96 16.96 0.53 5.64
N GLN A 97 17.18 1.85 5.61
CA GLN A 97 16.72 2.74 6.66
C GLN A 97 15.19 2.65 6.81
N THR A 98 14.68 2.79 8.05
CA THR A 98 13.23 2.71 8.35
C THR A 98 12.33 3.57 7.45
N PRO A 99 12.62 4.86 7.17
CA PRO A 99 11.79 5.67 6.28
C PRO A 99 11.74 5.14 4.83
N LEU A 100 12.88 4.68 4.31
CA LEU A 100 12.97 4.09 2.98
C LEU A 100 12.20 2.76 2.92
N ARG A 101 12.34 1.92 3.94
CA ARG A 101 11.59 0.65 4.03
C ARG A 101 10.08 0.88 4.07
N ALA A 102 9.62 1.85 4.88
CA ALA A 102 8.20 2.22 4.93
C ALA A 102 7.69 2.72 3.57
N THR A 103 8.47 3.58 2.90
CA THR A 103 8.13 4.10 1.56
C THR A 103 8.01 2.96 0.55
N SER A 104 8.97 2.04 0.53
CA SER A 104 8.97 0.88 -0.37
C SER A 104 7.80 -0.06 -0.11
N MET A 105 7.44 -0.31 1.16
CA MET A 105 6.29 -1.13 1.53
C MET A 105 4.95 -0.47 1.15
N ILE A 106 4.81 0.84 1.38
CA ILE A 106 3.65 1.62 0.93
C ILE A 106 3.55 1.56 -0.60
N ALA A 107 4.63 1.84 -1.33
CA ALA A 107 4.66 1.78 -2.79
C ALA A 107 4.29 0.37 -3.30
N GLN A 108 4.83 -0.68 -2.68
CA GLN A 108 4.53 -2.05 -3.03
C GLN A 108 3.03 -2.36 -2.87
N SER A 109 2.46 -2.01 -1.72
CA SER A 109 1.01 -2.18 -1.49
C SER A 109 0.16 -1.40 -2.48
N ALA A 110 0.51 -0.14 -2.77
CA ALA A 110 -0.22 0.72 -3.68
C ALA A 110 -0.22 0.19 -5.12
N PHE A 111 0.94 -0.24 -5.63
CA PHE A 111 1.02 -0.81 -6.97
C PHE A 111 0.38 -2.19 -7.08
N LEU A 112 0.40 -3.00 -6.01
CA LEU A 112 -0.36 -4.24 -5.97
C LEU A 112 -1.88 -3.97 -6.00
N GLN A 113 -2.36 -2.93 -5.30
CA GLN A 113 -3.77 -2.53 -5.44
C GLN A 113 -4.11 -2.18 -6.88
N VAL A 114 -3.26 -1.39 -7.56
CA VAL A 114 -3.45 -1.04 -8.98
C VAL A 114 -3.51 -2.30 -9.86
N LEU A 115 -2.59 -3.26 -9.68
CA LEU A 115 -2.59 -4.52 -10.44
C LEU A 115 -3.89 -5.31 -10.26
N ILE A 116 -4.33 -5.48 -9.01
CA ILE A 116 -5.53 -6.27 -8.69
C ILE A 116 -6.78 -5.55 -9.20
N THR A 117 -6.89 -4.23 -9.02
CA THR A 117 -8.00 -3.43 -9.55
C THR A 117 -8.05 -3.47 -11.07
N MET A 118 -6.91 -3.39 -11.77
CA MET A 118 -6.86 -3.54 -13.23
C MET A 118 -7.31 -4.92 -13.69
N ALA A 119 -6.87 -5.98 -13.02
CA ALA A 119 -7.26 -7.33 -13.40
C ALA A 119 -8.74 -7.61 -13.12
N GLY A 120 -9.30 -7.02 -12.05
CA GLY A 120 -10.70 -7.22 -11.68
C GLY A 120 -11.70 -6.36 -12.45
N SER A 121 -11.34 -5.13 -12.81
CA SER A 121 -12.28 -4.16 -13.43
C SER A 121 -11.89 -3.70 -14.83
N GLN A 122 -10.67 -4.03 -15.30
CA GLN A 122 -10.06 -3.55 -16.56
C GLN A 122 -9.95 -2.02 -16.73
N ILE A 123 -10.44 -1.23 -15.79
CA ILE A 123 -10.49 0.23 -15.87
C ILE A 123 -9.81 0.83 -14.64
N ILE A 124 -8.74 1.61 -14.87
CA ILE A 124 -8.21 2.51 -13.85
C ILE A 124 -8.93 3.85 -13.99
N THR A 125 -9.70 4.24 -12.98
CA THR A 125 -10.28 5.58 -12.95
C THR A 125 -9.29 6.58 -12.37
N ARG A 126 -9.34 7.82 -12.86
CA ARG A 126 -8.56 8.94 -12.30
C ARG A 126 -8.85 9.13 -10.81
N THR A 127 -10.11 8.94 -10.40
CA THR A 127 -10.55 9.03 -9.01
C THR A 127 -9.84 8.00 -8.12
N PHE A 128 -9.74 6.74 -8.57
CA PHE A 128 -9.01 5.71 -7.83
C PHE A 128 -7.53 6.06 -7.66
N LEU A 129 -6.85 6.52 -8.72
CA LEU A 129 -5.44 6.92 -8.63
C LEU A 129 -5.23 8.09 -7.66
N PHE A 130 -6.13 9.08 -7.68
CA PHE A 130 -6.04 10.19 -6.74
C PHE A 130 -6.35 9.77 -5.31
N GLN A 131 -7.35 8.92 -5.09
CA GLN A 131 -7.61 8.36 -3.76
C GLN A 131 -6.38 7.62 -3.23
N LEU A 132 -5.76 6.78 -4.07
CA LEU A 132 -4.53 6.07 -3.70
C LEU A 132 -3.39 7.05 -3.39
N LEU A 133 -3.20 8.07 -4.22
CA LEU A 133 -2.16 9.09 -4.01
C LEU A 133 -2.38 9.87 -2.71
N PHE A 134 -3.58 10.42 -2.50
CA PHE A 134 -3.89 11.24 -1.34
C PHE A 134 -3.96 10.45 -0.03
N THR A 135 -4.19 9.13 -0.08
CA THR A 135 -4.14 8.27 1.10
C THR A 135 -2.74 7.73 1.41
N THR A 136 -1.84 7.63 0.43
CA THR A 136 -0.49 7.07 0.62
C THR A 136 0.58 8.13 0.88
N VAL A 137 0.59 9.21 0.09
CA VAL A 137 1.64 10.25 0.12
C VAL A 137 1.82 10.89 1.49
N PRO A 138 0.76 11.23 2.26
CA PRO A 138 0.93 11.80 3.60
C PRO A 138 1.73 10.91 4.55
N PHE A 139 1.56 9.59 4.46
CA PHE A 139 2.29 8.64 5.30
C PHE A 139 3.72 8.41 4.80
N ILE A 140 3.98 8.55 3.51
CA ILE A 140 5.35 8.59 2.98
C ILE A 140 6.07 9.82 3.55
N ILE A 141 5.47 11.01 3.44
CA ILE A 141 6.04 12.25 3.98
C ILE A 141 6.30 12.11 5.50
N ALA A 142 5.33 11.59 6.24
CA ALA A 142 5.44 11.40 7.69
C ALA A 142 6.51 10.38 8.08
N ALA A 143 6.71 9.32 7.30
CA ALA A 143 7.78 8.35 7.53
C ALA A 143 9.16 9.00 7.47
N TRP A 144 9.35 10.00 6.61
CA TRP A 144 10.58 10.82 6.51
C TRP A 144 10.62 11.99 7.50
N GLY A 145 9.62 12.13 8.38
CA GLY A 145 9.48 13.27 9.29
C GLY A 145 10.62 13.43 10.30
N SER A 146 11.43 12.40 10.56
CA SER A 146 12.63 12.50 11.40
C SER A 146 13.81 13.20 10.71
N GLU A 147 13.83 13.19 9.37
CA GLU A 147 14.89 13.79 8.54
C GLU A 147 14.49 15.18 8.02
N LEU A 148 13.24 15.59 8.25
CA LEU A 148 12.67 16.85 7.77
C LEU A 148 12.31 17.76 8.96
N PRO A 149 12.41 19.09 8.81
CA PRO A 149 11.91 20.02 9.82
C PRO A 149 10.41 19.81 10.06
N LEU A 150 9.99 19.73 11.32
CA LEU A 150 8.58 19.53 11.69
C LEU A 150 7.60 20.48 10.96
N PRO A 151 7.90 21.79 10.78
CA PRO A 151 7.01 22.69 10.04
C PRO A 151 6.85 22.27 8.58
N LEU A 152 7.93 21.81 7.94
CA LEU A 152 7.90 21.36 6.54
C LEU A 152 7.06 20.09 6.39
N THR A 153 7.27 19.10 7.26
CA THR A 153 6.47 17.86 7.30
C THR A 153 4.99 18.19 7.49
N ALA A 154 4.66 19.09 8.42
CA ALA A 154 3.29 19.52 8.67
C ALA A 154 2.66 20.21 7.44
N ILE A 155 3.36 21.17 6.83
CA ILE A 155 2.86 21.86 5.63
C ILE A 155 2.61 20.88 4.48
N LEU A 156 3.52 19.92 4.25
CA LEU A 156 3.38 18.94 3.19
C LEU A 156 2.20 17.99 3.44
N VAL A 157 2.09 17.43 4.65
CA VAL A 157 0.98 16.53 5.01
C VAL A 157 -0.37 17.25 4.93
N VAL A 158 -0.47 18.44 5.52
CA VAL A 158 -1.70 19.25 5.49
C VAL A 158 -2.02 19.66 4.05
N GLY A 159 -1.03 20.10 3.27
CA GLY A 159 -1.21 20.48 1.87
C GLY A 159 -1.77 19.35 1.02
N VAL A 160 -1.24 18.13 1.17
CA VAL A 160 -1.74 16.95 0.45
C VAL A 160 -3.15 16.58 0.90
N GLY A 161 -3.44 16.60 2.21
CA GLY A 161 -4.78 16.34 2.74
C GLY A 161 -5.83 17.36 2.25
N VAL A 162 -5.50 18.65 2.31
CA VAL A 162 -6.36 19.74 1.83
C VAL A 162 -6.58 19.63 0.32
N ALA A 163 -5.55 19.32 -0.46
CA ALA A 163 -5.71 19.06 -1.89
C ALA A 163 -6.63 17.87 -2.18
N GLY A 164 -6.54 16.79 -1.40
CA GLY A 164 -7.45 15.65 -1.50
C GLY A 164 -8.91 16.03 -1.20
N TYR A 165 -9.13 16.88 -0.19
CA TYR A 165 -10.46 17.40 0.12
C TYR A 165 -11.03 18.30 -0.99
N PHE A 166 -10.25 19.26 -1.50
CA PHE A 166 -10.70 20.17 -2.56
C PHE A 166 -10.93 19.47 -3.91
N THR A 167 -10.21 18.38 -4.17
CA THR A 167 -10.47 17.52 -5.33
C THR A 167 -11.65 16.57 -5.13
N GLN A 168 -12.35 16.64 -4.00
CA GLN A 168 -13.49 15.79 -3.61
C GLN A 168 -13.13 14.29 -3.61
N THR A 169 -11.84 13.96 -3.43
CA THR A 169 -11.37 12.58 -3.37
C THR A 169 -11.33 12.06 -1.93
N LEU A 170 -11.13 12.96 -0.96
CA LEU A 170 -11.17 12.68 0.48
C LEU A 170 -12.34 13.42 1.14
N THR A 171 -12.94 12.81 2.17
CA THR A 171 -13.88 13.49 3.06
C THR A 171 -13.15 14.32 4.10
N LEU A 172 -13.84 15.30 4.72
CA LEU A 172 -13.26 16.14 5.77
C LEU A 172 -12.76 15.28 6.95
N LEU A 173 -13.57 14.31 7.38
CA LEU A 173 -13.23 13.40 8.48
C LEU A 173 -11.94 12.63 8.17
N VAL A 174 -11.85 12.03 6.98
CA VAL A 174 -10.67 11.25 6.57
C VAL A 174 -9.43 12.14 6.48
N THR A 175 -9.59 13.36 5.96
CA THR A 175 -8.50 14.34 5.88
C THR A 175 -7.94 14.66 7.26
N LEU A 176 -8.81 14.91 8.25
CA LEU A 176 -8.39 15.14 9.64
C LEU A 176 -7.70 13.93 10.24
N LEU A 177 -8.23 12.72 10.02
CA LEU A 177 -7.62 11.48 10.51
C LEU A 177 -6.23 11.26 9.92
N ILE A 178 -6.05 11.47 8.61
CA ILE A 178 -4.74 11.41 7.95
C ILE A 178 -3.76 12.39 8.61
N ILE A 179 -4.16 13.65 8.80
CA ILE A 179 -3.28 14.68 9.40
C ILE A 179 -2.87 14.27 10.82
N ILE A 180 -3.82 13.81 11.64
CA ILE A 180 -3.56 13.41 13.02
C ILE A 180 -2.63 12.19 13.05
N TRP A 181 -2.95 11.13 12.30
CA TRP A 181 -2.16 9.89 12.28
C TRP A 181 -0.79 10.06 11.63
N ALA A 182 -0.65 10.99 10.68
CA ALA A 182 0.64 11.31 10.09
C ALA A 182 1.51 12.14 11.03
N LEU A 183 0.98 13.19 11.67
CA LEU A 183 1.80 14.17 12.40
C LEU A 183 2.00 13.87 13.89
N LEU A 184 1.02 13.25 14.56
CA LEU A 184 1.12 12.95 15.99
C LEU A 184 2.32 12.05 16.30
N PRO A 185 2.58 10.97 15.55
CA PRO A 185 3.75 10.13 15.77
C PRO A 185 5.07 10.84 15.51
N VAL A 186 5.15 11.70 14.48
CA VAL A 186 6.37 12.46 14.16
C VAL A 186 6.80 13.34 15.34
N ARG A 187 5.85 13.86 16.12
CA ARG A 187 6.13 14.70 17.30
C ARG A 187 6.43 13.88 18.55
N VAL A 188 5.69 12.80 18.79
CA VAL A 188 5.72 12.06 20.07
C VAL A 188 6.72 10.91 20.06
N TYR A 189 6.90 10.26 18.93
CA TYR A 189 7.73 9.07 18.79
C TYR A 189 8.74 9.30 17.67
N SER A 190 9.98 9.65 18.04
CA SER A 190 11.03 10.05 17.10
C SER A 190 11.28 9.06 15.96
N ARG A 191 10.92 7.76 16.12
CA ARG A 191 11.01 6.73 15.07
C ARG A 191 9.91 5.67 15.21
N MET A 192 8.82 5.83 14.45
CA MET A 192 7.83 4.76 14.30
C MET A 192 8.34 3.64 13.37
N PRO A 193 7.96 2.37 13.62
CA PRO A 193 8.32 1.24 12.77
C PRO A 193 7.60 1.28 11.41
N ALA A 194 8.17 0.64 10.39
CA ALA A 194 7.67 0.69 9.01
C ALA A 194 6.23 0.14 8.84
N TRP A 195 5.84 -0.87 9.61
CA TRP A 195 4.48 -1.41 9.59
C TRP A 195 3.43 -0.38 10.02
N TYR A 196 3.76 0.60 10.86
CA TYR A 196 2.81 1.61 11.34
C TYR A 196 2.34 2.47 10.16
N TRP A 197 3.30 3.01 9.40
CA TRP A 197 3.02 3.84 8.23
C TRP A 197 2.31 3.06 7.14
N THR A 198 2.79 1.84 6.86
CA THR A 198 2.21 0.97 5.84
C THR A 198 0.79 0.53 6.22
N GLY A 199 0.55 0.20 7.49
CA GLY A 199 -0.74 -0.26 8.01
C GLY A 199 -1.77 0.85 8.16
N ALA A 200 -1.35 2.11 8.31
CA ALA A 200 -2.26 3.25 8.35
C ALA A 200 -3.01 3.45 7.02
N VAL A 201 -2.34 3.21 5.89
CA VAL A 201 -2.91 3.37 4.54
C VAL A 201 -4.20 2.56 4.33
N PRO A 202 -4.23 1.22 4.51
CA PRO A 202 -5.46 0.44 4.32
C PRO A 202 -6.55 0.81 5.31
N ILE A 203 -6.20 1.19 6.55
CA ILE A 203 -7.19 1.63 7.56
C ILE A 203 -7.88 2.93 7.10
N ILE A 204 -7.09 3.91 6.64
CA ILE A 204 -7.62 5.16 6.09
C ILE A 204 -8.45 4.90 4.83
N GLY A 205 -7.99 4.04 3.93
CA GLY A 205 -8.76 3.67 2.73
C GLY A 205 -10.12 3.05 3.08
N PHE A 206 -10.15 2.15 4.07
CA PHE A 206 -11.38 1.55 4.56
C PHE A 206 -12.33 2.59 5.17
N LEU A 207 -11.81 3.47 6.02
CA LEU A 207 -12.59 4.54 6.64
C LEU A 207 -13.14 5.51 5.57
N LEU A 208 -12.36 5.83 4.54
CA LEU A 208 -12.83 6.61 3.41
C LEU A 208 -14.02 5.95 2.73
N HIS A 209 -13.90 4.66 2.43
CA HIS A 209 -15.00 3.90 1.83
C HIS A 209 -16.25 3.92 2.71
N LEU A 210 -16.11 3.71 4.03
CA LEU A 210 -17.23 3.80 4.97
C LEU A 210 -17.88 5.19 5.01
N THR A 211 -17.08 6.26 5.02
CA THR A 211 -17.62 7.64 5.01
C THR A 211 -18.39 7.95 3.74
N ILE A 212 -17.90 7.50 2.58
CA ILE A 212 -18.60 7.70 1.30
C ILE A 212 -19.95 6.96 1.28
N LEU A 213 -20.02 5.77 1.88
CA LEU A 213 -21.26 4.99 1.95
C LEU A 213 -22.31 5.57 2.91
N HIS A 214 -21.89 6.24 3.98
CA HIS A 214 -22.79 6.68 5.05
C HIS A 214 -23.06 8.19 5.09
N GLY A 215 -22.32 8.99 4.31
CA GLY A 215 -22.45 10.46 4.26
C GLY A 215 -21.60 11.16 5.31
#